data_AF-A0A7H2BBK4-F1
#
_entry.id   AF-A0A7H2BBK4-F1
#
_cell.length_a   1.000
_cell.length_b   1.000
_cell.length_c   1.000
_cell.angle_alpha   90.00
_cell.angle_beta   90.00
_cell.angle_gamma   90.00
#
_symmetry.space_group_name_H-M   'P 1'
#
loop_
_entity.id
_entity.type
_entity.pdbx_description
1 polymer ?
#
loop_
_entity_poly.entity_id
_entity_poly.type
_entity_poly.pdbx_seq_one_letter_code
_entity_poly.pdbx_strand_id
1 'polypeptide(L)'
;MVHTQPQALDKYPERFRARVAGRVSQVRFSAPGEPLRYEAELIVTKSRPVSLSKTRTLMTGLPAIETSGDFSEEPDADEDQTAVAHERAPHPESSKPALKFPEYPPLKQGSRLLLIWHGQRSVPGIAAGTEIRCNGLLSTRMRPATMYNPLYEIIPSRR
;
A
#
# COMPACT_ATOMS: atom_id res chain seq x y z
N MET A 1 -9.21 26.58 19.32
CA MET A 1 -8.52 25.51 20.05
C MET A 1 -7.78 24.65 19.03
N VAL A 2 -6.45 24.80 18.95
CA VAL A 2 -5.62 24.10 17.97
C VAL A 2 -5.40 22.68 18.51
N HIS A 3 -5.97 21.67 17.85
CA HIS A 3 -5.62 20.27 18.14
C HIS A 3 -4.19 20.03 17.62
N THR A 4 -3.19 20.44 18.40
CA THR A 4 -1.80 20.08 18.18
C THR A 4 -1.66 18.60 18.46
N GLN A 5 -1.82 17.78 17.43
CA GLN A 5 -1.66 16.33 17.53
C GLN A 5 -0.17 16.04 17.78
N PRO A 6 0.24 15.49 18.94
CA PRO A 6 1.66 15.24 19.19
C PRO A 6 2.18 14.19 18.22
N GLN A 7 3.23 14.60 17.52
CA GLN A 7 4.16 14.00 16.56
C GLN A 7 4.53 12.51 16.76
N ALA A 8 3.57 11.58 16.68
CA ALA A 8 3.91 10.17 16.49
C ALA A 8 4.56 9.93 15.11
N LEU A 9 4.19 10.75 14.12
CA LEU A 9 4.61 10.61 12.72
C LEU A 9 6.09 10.97 12.49
N ASP A 10 6.69 11.80 13.34
CA ASP A 10 8.05 12.32 13.13
C ASP A 10 9.15 11.25 13.35
N LYS A 11 8.79 10.14 14.00
CA LYS A 11 9.66 8.95 14.12
C LYS A 11 9.41 7.92 13.02
N TYR A 12 8.41 8.13 12.17
CA TYR A 12 8.20 7.34 10.97
C TYR A 12 8.84 8.02 9.77
N PRO A 13 9.31 7.26 8.77
CA PRO A 13 9.68 7.83 7.49
C PRO A 13 8.48 8.55 6.86
N GLU A 14 8.75 9.51 5.95
CA GLU A 14 7.69 10.25 5.25
C GLU A 14 6.70 9.35 4.50
N ARG A 15 7.19 8.17 4.06
CA ARG A 15 6.43 7.18 3.32
C ARG A 15 6.77 5.78 3.80
N PHE A 16 5.75 5.01 4.18
CA PHE A 16 5.90 3.60 4.56
C PHE A 16 4.60 2.85 4.37
N ARG A 17 4.68 1.53 4.27
CA ARG A 17 3.48 0.69 4.22
C ARG A 17 2.84 0.62 5.60
N ALA A 18 1.54 0.83 5.65
CA ALA A 18 0.76 0.72 6.88
C ALA A 18 -0.56 0.02 6.62
N ARG A 19 -1.06 -0.67 7.65
CA ARG A 19 -2.44 -1.14 7.74
C ARG A 19 -3.20 -0.23 8.68
N VAL A 20 -4.33 0.28 8.23
CA VAL A 20 -5.17 1.19 9.01
C VAL A 20 -6.60 0.68 8.96
N ALA A 21 -7.27 0.66 10.10
CA ALA A 21 -8.69 0.37 10.22
C ALA A 21 -9.41 1.57 10.80
N GLY A 22 -10.61 1.85 10.32
CA GLY A 22 -11.37 3.01 10.72
C GLY A 22 -12.75 3.05 10.11
N ARG A 23 -13.48 4.12 10.42
CA ARG A 23 -14.78 4.41 9.83
C ARG A 23 -14.67 5.55 8.84
N VAL A 24 -15.26 5.39 7.67
CA VAL A 24 -15.34 6.46 6.67
C VAL A 24 -16.30 7.53 7.19
N SER A 25 -15.83 8.76 7.40
CA SER A 25 -16.67 9.88 7.84
C SER A 25 -17.36 10.56 6.67
N GLN A 26 -16.65 10.74 5.55
CA GLN A 26 -17.14 11.46 4.39
C GLN A 26 -16.46 10.93 3.12
N VAL A 27 -17.15 11.03 1.99
CA VAL A 27 -16.60 10.78 0.66
C VAL A 27 -16.76 12.03 -0.22
N ARG A 28 -15.81 12.25 -1.14
CA ARG A 28 -15.80 13.34 -2.11
C ARG A 28 -15.38 12.79 -3.47
N PHE A 29 -15.83 13.44 -4.53
CA PHE A 29 -15.47 13.11 -5.90
C PHE A 29 -15.11 14.40 -6.65
N SER A 30 -14.24 14.29 -7.64
CA SER A 30 -13.82 15.43 -8.47
C SER A 30 -15.00 16.13 -9.14
N ALA A 31 -14.86 17.44 -9.32
CA ALA A 31 -15.84 18.23 -10.08
C ALA A 31 -15.80 17.84 -11.57
N PRO A 32 -16.87 18.12 -12.33
CA PRO A 32 -16.85 17.96 -13.78
C PRO A 32 -15.70 18.73 -14.42
N GLY A 33 -14.92 18.07 -15.28
CA GLY A 33 -13.75 18.67 -15.96
C GLY A 33 -12.42 18.51 -15.22
N GLU A 34 -12.42 18.04 -13.96
CA GLU A 34 -11.20 17.71 -13.23
C GLU A 34 -10.80 16.23 -13.42
N PRO A 35 -9.51 15.88 -13.21
CA PRO A 35 -9.08 14.49 -13.18
C PRO A 35 -9.92 13.68 -12.19
N LEU A 36 -10.49 12.56 -12.66
CA LEU A 36 -11.33 11.70 -11.85
C LEU A 36 -10.58 11.24 -10.60
N ARG A 37 -11.17 11.52 -9.45
CA ARG A 37 -10.64 11.14 -8.15
C ARG A 37 -11.80 10.87 -7.22
N TYR A 38 -11.68 9.76 -6.50
CA TYR A 38 -12.55 9.43 -5.39
C TYR A 38 -11.75 9.58 -4.09
N GLU A 39 -12.23 10.42 -3.18
CA GLU A 39 -11.59 10.67 -1.90
C GLU A 39 -12.50 10.19 -0.76
N ALA A 40 -11.92 9.52 0.24
CA ALA A 40 -12.63 9.16 1.46
C ALA A 40 -11.83 9.64 2.68
N GLU A 41 -12.50 10.35 3.58
CA GLU A 41 -11.96 10.66 4.89
C GLU A 41 -12.25 9.50 5.85
N LEU A 42 -11.20 8.97 6.47
CA LEU A 42 -11.25 7.87 7.42
C LEU A 42 -10.91 8.39 8.82
N ILE A 43 -11.79 8.12 9.79
CA ILE A 43 -11.49 8.28 11.21
C ILE A 43 -10.83 7.01 11.70
N VAL A 44 -9.55 7.12 12.06
CA VAL A 44 -8.71 5.99 12.43
C VAL A 44 -9.19 5.37 13.75
N THR A 45 -9.45 4.08 13.75
CA THR A 45 -9.67 3.29 14.96
C THR A 45 -8.38 2.59 15.39
N LYS A 46 -7.63 2.03 14.43
CA LYS A 46 -6.39 1.29 14.68
C LYS A 46 -5.43 1.47 13.52
N SER A 47 -4.13 1.59 13.79
CA SER A 47 -3.12 1.61 12.74
C SER A 47 -1.88 0.82 13.15
N ARG A 48 -1.19 0.22 12.18
CA ARG A 48 0.09 -0.49 12.38
C ARG A 48 0.99 -0.32 11.16
N PRO A 49 2.30 -0.12 11.35
CA PRO A 49 3.22 -0.16 10.23
C PRO A 49 3.36 -1.60 9.73
N VAL A 50 3.59 -1.75 8.43
CA VAL A 50 3.89 -3.03 7.79
C VAL A 50 5.37 -3.04 7.46
N SER A 51 6.15 -3.83 8.21
CA SER A 51 7.54 -4.08 7.85
C SER A 51 7.62 -4.85 6.53
N LEU A 52 8.50 -4.40 5.63
CA LEU A 52 8.82 -5.14 4.41
C LEU A 52 9.70 -6.38 4.68
N SER A 53 10.16 -6.56 5.93
CA SER A 53 11.14 -7.58 6.27
C SER A 53 10.46 -8.83 6.82
N LYS A 54 10.03 -9.72 5.93
CA LYS A 54 10.03 -11.18 6.12
C LYS A 54 9.58 -11.85 4.83
N THR A 55 10.42 -11.82 3.81
CA THR A 55 10.59 -13.04 3.01
C THR A 55 11.16 -14.05 4.00
N ARG A 56 10.34 -14.98 4.50
CA ARG A 56 10.88 -16.22 5.07
C ARG A 56 11.60 -16.86 3.90
N THR A 57 12.93 -16.81 3.92
CA THR A 57 13.75 -17.80 3.22
C THR A 57 13.25 -19.15 3.68
N LEU A 58 12.38 -19.78 2.89
CA LEU A 58 12.18 -21.21 2.99
C LEU A 58 13.53 -21.81 2.61
N MET A 59 14.07 -22.59 3.53
CA MET A 59 15.28 -23.39 3.37
C MET A 59 14.99 -24.51 2.37
N THR A 60 14.70 -24.15 1.13
CA THR A 60 14.52 -25.03 -0.03
C THR A 60 14.65 -24.12 -1.26
N GLY A 61 15.74 -24.26 -1.99
CA GLY A 61 16.10 -23.40 -3.12
C GLY A 61 15.20 -23.62 -4.33
N LEU A 62 14.01 -23.04 -4.32
CA LEU A 62 13.14 -22.91 -5.51
C LEU A 62 12.53 -21.50 -5.50
N PRO A 63 12.77 -20.66 -6.52
CA PRO A 63 11.99 -19.45 -6.67
C PRO A 63 10.55 -19.83 -7.04
N ALA A 64 9.58 -19.28 -6.32
CA ALA A 64 8.18 -19.31 -6.73
C ALA A 64 8.05 -18.43 -8.00
N ILE A 65 8.10 -19.07 -9.15
CA ILE A 65 7.68 -18.48 -10.42
C ILE A 65 6.15 -18.44 -10.39
N GLU A 66 5.58 -17.24 -10.34
CA GLU A 66 4.16 -17.03 -10.64
C GLU A 66 4.02 -17.06 -12.17
N THR A 67 3.65 -18.21 -12.73
CA THR A 67 3.26 -18.29 -14.14
C THR A 67 1.82 -17.80 -14.27
N SER A 68 1.63 -16.50 -14.55
CA SER A 68 0.42 -16.07 -15.24
C SER A 68 0.64 -16.32 -16.73
N GLY A 69 -0.12 -17.27 -17.26
CA GLY A 69 0.11 -17.85 -18.57
C GLY A 69 -0.31 -17.01 -19.78
N ASP A 70 -0.01 -17.66 -20.91
CA ASP A 70 -0.58 -17.52 -22.25
C ASP A 70 0.05 -16.49 -23.20
N PHE A 71 1.04 -16.95 -23.96
CA PHE A 71 1.04 -16.80 -25.41
C PHE A 71 1.73 -18.02 -26.02
N SER A 72 0.93 -18.89 -26.65
CA SER A 72 1.39 -19.98 -27.51
C SER A 72 2.11 -19.45 -28.74
N GLU A 73 3.28 -20.01 -29.06
CA GLU A 73 3.61 -20.52 -30.40
C GLU A 73 4.92 -21.34 -30.34
N GLU A 74 4.84 -22.60 -30.75
CA GLU A 74 5.94 -23.50 -31.08
C GLU A 74 5.64 -24.05 -32.48
N PRO A 75 6.61 -24.55 -33.26
CA PRO A 75 8.00 -24.11 -33.45
C PRO A 75 8.31 -24.02 -34.97
N ASP A 76 9.47 -23.48 -35.37
CA ASP A 76 10.16 -23.98 -36.58
C ASP A 76 11.64 -23.54 -36.67
N ALA A 77 12.46 -24.52 -37.03
CA ALA A 77 13.78 -24.50 -37.67
C ALA A 77 15.03 -24.03 -36.88
N ASP A 78 15.82 -25.03 -36.50
CA ASP A 78 17.29 -25.18 -36.62
C ASP A 78 18.16 -23.91 -36.72
N GLU A 79 19.04 -23.67 -35.75
CA GLU A 79 20.48 -23.95 -35.93
C GLU A 79 21.30 -23.65 -34.66
N ASP A 80 22.24 -24.56 -34.45
CA ASP A 80 23.33 -24.59 -33.50
C ASP A 80 24.12 -23.26 -33.41
N GLN A 81 24.34 -22.74 -32.20
CA GLN A 81 25.67 -22.42 -31.65
C GLN A 81 25.68 -21.33 -30.58
N THR A 82 26.43 -21.66 -29.52
CA THR A 82 27.14 -20.78 -28.60
C THR A 82 26.32 -20.08 -27.52
N ALA A 83 26.30 -20.75 -26.37
CA ALA A 83 26.07 -20.14 -25.07
C ALA A 83 27.11 -19.03 -24.82
N VAL A 84 26.78 -17.80 -25.17
CA VAL A 84 27.41 -16.62 -24.58
C VAL A 84 26.91 -16.51 -23.14
N ALA A 85 27.76 -16.96 -22.23
CA ALA A 85 27.66 -16.69 -20.81
C ALA A 85 27.72 -15.17 -20.61
N HIS A 86 26.55 -14.52 -20.60
CA HIS A 86 26.42 -13.22 -19.98
C HIS A 86 26.60 -13.43 -18.48
N GLU A 87 27.83 -13.22 -18.00
CA GLU A 87 28.11 -12.95 -16.60
C GLU A 87 27.26 -11.75 -16.18
N ARG A 88 26.05 -12.04 -15.67
CA ARG A 88 25.14 -11.03 -15.16
C ARG A 88 25.79 -10.50 -13.89
N ALA A 89 26.40 -9.33 -14.00
CA ALA A 89 26.99 -8.60 -12.89
C ALA A 89 26.06 -8.68 -11.66
N PRO A 90 26.60 -8.94 -10.46
CA PRO A 90 25.80 -9.00 -9.25
C PRO A 90 25.05 -7.69 -9.12
N HIS A 91 23.72 -7.75 -9.17
CA HIS A 91 22.91 -6.59 -8.83
C HIS A 91 23.32 -6.23 -7.40
N PRO A 92 23.68 -4.97 -7.10
CA PRO A 92 23.91 -4.59 -5.73
C PRO A 92 22.58 -4.81 -5.01
N GLU A 93 22.52 -5.90 -4.25
CA GLU A 93 21.52 -6.11 -3.23
C GLU A 93 21.71 -4.96 -2.26
N SER A 94 21.07 -3.84 -2.57
CA SER A 94 20.84 -2.75 -1.64
C SER A 94 19.95 -3.35 -0.57
N SER A 95 20.60 -4.04 0.35
CA SER A 95 20.13 -4.44 1.66
C SER A 95 19.84 -3.15 2.40
N LYS A 96 18.77 -2.47 1.97
CA LYS A 96 18.23 -1.32 2.67
C LYS A 96 17.95 -1.83 4.08
N PRO A 97 18.57 -1.23 5.10
CA PRO A 97 18.40 -1.69 6.47
C PRO A 97 16.90 -1.74 6.76
N ALA A 98 16.44 -2.87 7.30
CA ALA A 98 15.05 -3.01 7.71
C ALA A 98 14.69 -1.80 8.58
N LEU A 99 13.79 -0.96 8.08
CA LEU A 99 13.32 0.22 8.81
C LEU A 99 12.72 -0.28 10.13
N LYS A 100 13.39 0.00 11.24
CA LYS A 100 12.90 -0.31 12.57
C LYS A 100 11.77 0.67 12.88
N PHE A 101 10.54 0.21 12.71
CA PHE A 101 9.38 1.00 13.11
C PHE A 101 9.26 1.02 14.63
N PRO A 102 8.82 2.15 15.22
CA PRO A 102 8.49 2.18 16.63
C PRO A 102 7.30 1.26 16.94
N GLU A 103 7.21 0.82 18.20
CA GLU A 103 6.22 -0.15 18.67
C GLU A 103 4.80 0.43 18.84
N TYR A 104 4.69 1.76 18.89
CA TYR A 104 3.40 2.45 18.93
C TYR A 104 2.76 2.57 17.54
N PRO A 105 1.46 2.89 17.42
CA PRO A 105 0.80 3.03 16.13
C PRO A 105 1.18 4.34 15.39
N PRO A 106 1.29 4.35 14.05
CA PRO A 106 1.65 5.52 13.27
C PRO A 106 0.60 6.63 13.30
N LEU A 107 -0.67 6.26 13.35
CA LEU A 107 -1.81 7.16 13.48
C LEU A 107 -2.55 6.85 14.77
N LYS A 108 -2.83 7.90 15.56
CA LYS A 108 -3.60 7.78 16.80
C LYS A 108 -5.06 7.47 16.48
N GLN A 109 -5.75 6.83 17.42
CA GLN A 109 -7.19 6.69 17.33
C GLN A 109 -7.85 8.08 17.28
N GLY A 110 -8.85 8.25 16.41
CA GLY A 110 -9.49 9.53 16.13
C GLY A 110 -8.73 10.42 15.13
N SER A 111 -7.52 10.06 14.69
CA SER A 111 -6.83 10.77 13.62
C SER A 111 -7.62 10.68 12.31
N ARG A 112 -7.50 11.73 11.48
CA ARG A 112 -8.01 11.75 10.10
C ARG A 112 -6.96 11.21 9.14
N LEU A 113 -7.38 10.29 8.27
CA LEU A 113 -6.60 9.75 7.16
C LEU A 113 -7.37 9.98 5.86
N LEU A 114 -6.72 10.55 4.85
CA LEU A 114 -7.30 10.73 3.52
C LEU A 114 -6.94 9.53 2.65
N LEU A 115 -7.95 8.88 2.07
CA LEU A 115 -7.79 7.82 1.07
C LEU A 115 -8.12 8.41 -0.29
N ILE A 116 -7.23 8.23 -1.26
CA ILE A 116 -7.39 8.78 -2.61
C ILE A 116 -7.31 7.65 -3.62
N TRP A 117 -8.34 7.50 -4.45
CA TRP A 117 -8.33 6.65 -5.63
C TRP A 117 -8.38 7.50 -6.89
N HIS A 118 -7.29 7.50 -7.66
CA HIS A 118 -7.22 8.20 -8.94
C HIS A 118 -7.91 7.39 -10.05
N GLY A 119 -8.54 8.08 -11.00
CA GLY A 119 -9.26 7.48 -12.12
C GLY A 119 -10.61 6.85 -11.75
N GLN A 120 -11.01 6.90 -10.48
CA GLN A 120 -12.24 6.29 -9.99
C GLN A 120 -13.34 7.34 -9.78
N ARG A 121 -14.55 7.06 -10.26
CA ARG A 121 -15.76 7.85 -9.97
C ARG A 121 -16.45 7.41 -8.67
N SER A 122 -16.30 6.14 -8.33
CA SER A 122 -16.86 5.51 -7.15
C SER A 122 -16.00 4.32 -6.77
N VAL A 123 -15.94 3.99 -5.48
CA VAL A 123 -15.22 2.82 -4.98
C VAL A 123 -16.22 1.87 -4.32
N PRO A 124 -16.34 0.60 -4.74
CA PRO A 124 -17.38 -0.31 -4.28
C PRO A 124 -17.45 -0.45 -2.75
N GLY A 125 -18.63 -0.16 -2.19
CA GLY A 125 -18.94 -0.28 -0.76
C GLY A 125 -18.27 0.75 0.15
N ILE A 126 -17.44 1.64 -0.40
CA ILE A 126 -16.90 2.78 0.34
C ILE A 126 -17.95 3.89 0.31
N ALA A 127 -18.53 4.17 1.47
CA ALA A 127 -19.47 5.25 1.69
C ALA A 127 -19.31 5.78 3.12
N ALA A 128 -19.87 6.95 3.41
CA ALA A 128 -19.91 7.45 4.78
C ALA A 128 -20.60 6.43 5.70
N GLY A 129 -19.97 6.15 6.85
CA GLY A 129 -20.42 5.15 7.81
C GLY A 129 -19.78 3.77 7.64
N THR A 130 -19.19 3.44 6.48
CA THR A 130 -18.56 2.13 6.27
C THR A 130 -17.34 1.94 7.16
N GLU A 131 -17.27 0.81 7.87
CA GLU A 131 -16.05 0.39 8.56
C GLU A 131 -15.16 -0.41 7.62
N ILE A 132 -13.92 0.03 7.48
CA ILE A 132 -12.96 -0.56 6.55
C ILE A 132 -11.61 -0.77 7.19
N ARG A 133 -10.85 -1.68 6.59
CA ARG A 133 -9.42 -1.83 6.79
C ARG A 133 -8.71 -1.65 5.46
N CYS A 134 -7.75 -0.73 5.43
CA CYS A 134 -6.94 -0.44 4.27
C CYS A 134 -5.47 -0.80 4.50
N ASN A 135 -4.80 -1.18 3.41
CA ASN A 135 -3.38 -1.47 3.35
C ASN A 135 -2.78 -0.74 2.15
N GLY A 136 -1.73 0.03 2.38
CA GLY A 136 -1.07 0.75 1.31
C GLY A 136 0.07 1.62 1.81
N LEU A 137 0.60 2.43 0.91
CA LEU A 137 1.65 3.39 1.20
C LEU A 137 1.04 4.61 1.88
N LEU A 138 1.33 4.78 3.17
CA LEU A 138 0.96 5.94 3.96
C LEU A 138 2.01 7.03 3.77
N SER A 139 1.55 8.21 3.35
CA SER A 139 2.34 9.43 3.24
C SER A 139 2.02 10.35 4.42
N THR A 140 3.04 10.69 5.20
CA THR A 140 2.93 11.55 6.39
C THR A 140 3.30 13.00 6.12
N ARG A 141 3.89 13.26 4.94
CA ARG A 141 4.27 14.60 4.47
C ARG A 141 3.06 15.53 4.33
N MET A 142 1.90 14.97 3.96
CA MET A 142 0.65 15.70 3.84
C MET A 142 -0.12 15.68 5.16
N ARG A 143 -0.91 16.73 5.42
CA ARG A 143 -1.83 16.82 6.56
C ARG A 143 -3.26 17.06 6.03
N PRO A 144 -4.22 16.16 6.28
CA PRO A 144 -4.09 14.88 6.98
C PRO A 144 -3.14 13.91 6.24
N ALA A 145 -2.68 12.87 6.95
CA ALA A 145 -1.89 11.82 6.31
C ALA A 145 -2.72 11.17 5.19
N THR A 146 -2.05 10.73 4.12
CA THR A 146 -2.75 10.30 2.90
C THR A 146 -2.27 8.93 2.44
N MET A 147 -3.20 8.10 1.98
CA MET A 147 -2.92 6.83 1.32
C MET A 147 -3.51 6.85 -0.09
N TYR A 148 -2.67 6.56 -1.09
CA TYR A 148 -3.06 6.55 -2.50
C TYR A 148 -3.31 5.13 -2.98
N ASN A 149 -4.41 4.95 -3.71
CA ASN A 149 -4.89 3.68 -4.24
C ASN A 149 -4.73 2.50 -3.25
N PRO A 150 -5.23 2.62 -2.01
CA PRO A 150 -5.09 1.56 -1.04
C PRO A 150 -5.92 0.33 -1.42
N LEU A 151 -5.38 -0.84 -1.09
CA LEU A 151 -6.18 -2.05 -0.97
C LEU A 151 -7.10 -1.87 0.24
N TYR A 152 -8.37 -2.24 0.10
CA TYR A 152 -9.35 -2.10 1.16
C TYR A 152 -10.19 -3.36 1.33
N GLU A 153 -10.68 -3.55 2.54
CA GLU A 153 -11.58 -4.62 2.96
C GLU A 153 -12.68 -3.98 3.81
N ILE A 154 -13.93 -4.30 3.51
CA ILE A 154 -15.06 -3.86 4.32
C ILE A 154 -15.17 -4.82 5.50
N ILE A 155 -15.18 -4.28 6.72
CA ILE A 155 -15.28 -5.07 7.94
C ILE A 155 -16.73 -4.99 8.42
N PRO A 156 -17.34 -6.10 8.85
CA PRO A 156 -18.65 -6.07 9.49
C PRO A 156 -18.60 -5.17 10.72
N SER A 157 -19.48 -4.17 10.76
CA SER A 157 -19.61 -3.30 11.92
C SER A 157 -20.11 -4.14 13.10
N ARG A 158 -19.30 -4.23 14.17
CA ARG A 158 -19.73 -4.89 15.40
C ARG A 158 -20.76 -3.97 16.08
N ARG A 159 -22.03 -4.19 15.78
CA ARG A 159 -23.16 -3.50 16.40
C ARG A 159 -23.48 -4.12 17.76
#